data_AF-A0A1B6NVW7-F1
#
_entry.id   AF-A0A1B6NVW7-F1
#
_cell.length_a   1.000
_cell.length_b   1.000
_cell.length_c   1.000
_cell.angle_alpha   90.00
_cell.angle_beta   90.00
_cell.angle_gamma   90.00
#
_symmetry.space_group_name_H-M   'P 1'
#
loop_
_entity.id
_entity.type
_entity.pdbx_description
1 polymer ?
#
loop_
_entity_poly.entity_id
_entity_poly.type
_entity_poly.pdbx_seq_one_letter_code
_entity_poly.pdbx_strand_id
1 'polypeptide(L)' 'RPGYGDGRLRLIYECVPIAFLIEQAGGRATDGHGPILDRVPRGPHDFTPLFFGASEEIDALHAALQG' A
#
# COMPACT_ATOMS: atom_id res chain seq x y z
N ARG A 1 10.97 -9.62 -11.71
CA ARG A 1 12.28 -9.11 -12.18
C ARG A 1 13.19 -8.99 -10.95
N PRO A 2 14.48 -9.37 -11.02
CA PRO A 2 15.41 -9.17 -9.91
C PRO A 2 15.40 -7.72 -9.43
N GLY A 3 15.36 -7.49 -8.11
CA GLY A 3 15.33 -6.15 -7.51
C GLY A 3 13.95 -5.49 -7.37
N TYR A 4 12.85 -6.21 -7.67
CA TYR A 4 11.47 -5.69 -7.56
C TYR A 4 10.61 -6.43 -6.53
N GLY A 5 11.24 -7.11 -5.57
CA GLY A 5 10.51 -7.82 -4.49
C GLY A 5 9.71 -6.89 -3.59
N ASP A 6 10.21 -5.66 -3.40
CA ASP A 6 9.62 -4.65 -2.51
C ASP A 6 8.69 -3.67 -3.25
N GLY A 7 8.12 -4.07 -4.40
CA GLY A 7 7.30 -3.20 -5.23
C GLY A 7 8.11 -2.22 -6.08
N ARG A 8 7.43 -1.23 -6.70
CA ARG A 8 8.04 -0.29 -7.67
C ARG A 8 7.76 1.18 -7.37
N LEU A 9 6.86 1.48 -6.43
CA LEU A 9 6.44 2.82 -6.09
C LEU A 9 7.15 3.29 -4.82
N ARG A 10 7.39 4.60 -4.69
CA ARG A 10 8.05 5.19 -3.53
C ARG A 10 7.03 5.55 -2.48
N LEU A 11 7.32 5.13 -1.26
CA LEU A 11 6.40 5.27 -0.14
C LEU A 11 5.98 6.74 0.07
N ILE A 12 6.94 7.66 0.19
CA ILE A 12 6.68 9.03 0.67
C ILE A 12 5.86 9.87 -0.32
N TYR A 13 6.15 9.79 -1.62
CA TYR A 13 5.61 10.73 -2.60
C TYR A 13 4.83 10.07 -3.75
N GLU A 14 4.72 8.73 -3.76
CA GLU A 14 3.79 8.02 -4.65
C GLU A 14 2.69 7.32 -3.84
N CYS A 15 3.05 6.57 -2.79
CA CYS A 15 2.06 5.75 -2.06
C CYS A 15 1.29 6.52 -0.98
N VAL A 16 1.97 7.25 -0.11
CA VAL A 16 1.34 8.01 1.00
C VAL A 16 0.29 9.02 0.49
N PRO A 17 0.54 9.82 -0.57
CA PRO A 17 -0.47 10.74 -1.08
C PRO A 17 -1.73 10.03 -1.60
N ILE A 18 -1.57 8.91 -2.30
CA ILE A 18 -2.69 8.11 -2.79
C ILE A 18 -3.45 7.49 -1.62
N ALA A 19 -2.74 6.87 -0.68
CA ALA A 19 -3.35 6.27 0.50
C ALA A 19 -4.17 7.29 1.30
N PHE A 20 -3.63 8.49 1.51
CA PHE A 20 -4.34 9.56 2.19
C PHE A 20 -5.67 9.88 1.49
N LEU A 21 -5.65 10.11 0.18
CA LEU A 21 -6.88 10.43 -0.58
C LEU A 21 -7.90 9.28 -0.55
N ILE A 22 -7.44 8.05 -0.70
CA ILE A 22 -8.32 6.87 -0.72
C ILE A 22 -8.98 6.65 0.64
N GLU A 23 -8.23 6.76 1.73
CA GLU A 23 -8.78 6.61 3.08
C GLU A 23 -9.76 7.75 3.42
N GLN A 24 -9.49 8.98 2.99
CA GLN A 24 -10.46 10.08 3.13
C GLN A 24 -11.74 9.84 2.32
N ALA A 25 -11.67 9.07 1.23
CA ALA A 25 -12.84 8.66 0.44
C ALA A 25 -13.57 7.43 1.02
N GLY A 26 -13.15 6.90 2.17
CA GLY A 26 -13.74 5.71 2.80
C GLY A 26 -13.24 4.38 2.20
N GLY A 27 -12.22 4.41 1.35
CA GLY A 27 -11.53 3.22 0.87
C GLY A 27 -10.38 2.79 1.80
N ARG A 28 -9.59 1.83 1.34
CA ARG A 28 -8.36 1.37 2.01
C ARG A 28 -7.17 1.38 1.08
N ALA A 29 -5.98 1.56 1.65
CA ALA A 29 -4.71 1.41 0.94
C ALA A 29 -3.70 0.62 1.79
N THR A 30 -3.10 -0.42 1.22
CA THR A 30 -2.23 -1.38 1.92
C THR A 30 -1.00 -1.75 1.09
N ASP A 31 0.09 -2.15 1.76
CA ASP A 31 1.25 -2.79 1.12
C ASP A 31 1.08 -4.32 0.97
N GLY A 32 -0.12 -4.84 1.24
CA GLY A 32 -0.44 -6.27 1.27
C GLY A 32 -0.24 -6.92 2.65
N HIS A 33 0.43 -6.23 3.58
CA HIS A 33 0.63 -6.67 4.97
C HIS A 33 -0.06 -5.75 5.97
N GLY A 34 -0.08 -4.44 5.71
CA GLY A 34 -0.71 -3.44 6.57
C GLY A 34 -1.04 -2.13 5.85
N PRO A 35 -1.65 -1.15 6.54
CA PRO A 35 -2.01 0.14 5.96
C PRO A 35 -0.78 0.94 5.53
N ILE A 36 -0.89 1.66 4.41
CA ILE A 36 0.22 2.48 3.90
C ILE A 36 0.52 3.66 4.82
N LEU A 37 -0.50 4.26 5.42
CA LEU A 37 -0.31 5.43 6.30
C LEU A 37 0.36 5.09 7.64
N ASP A 38 0.40 3.81 8.02
CA ASP A 38 1.10 3.34 9.23
C ASP A 38 2.58 3.00 8.97
N ARG A 39 3.03 3.04 7.72
CA ARG A 39 4.40 2.67 7.33
C ARG A 39 5.40 3.75 7.73
N VAL A 40 6.46 3.33 8.42
CA VAL A 40 7.65 4.17 8.63
C VAL A 40 8.64 3.96 7.46
N PRO A 41 9.01 5.01 6.71
CA PRO A 41 9.95 4.88 5.58
C PRO A 41 11.37 4.55 6.06
N ARG A 42 12.05 3.63 5.36
CA ARG A 42 13.49 3.32 5.57
C ARG A 42 14.42 4.41 5.05
N GLY A 43 13.90 5.31 4.20
CA GLY A 43 14.62 6.44 3.62
C GLY A 43 13.78 7.19 2.59
N PRO A 44 14.30 8.28 2.00
CA PRO A 44 13.53 9.15 1.09
C PRO A 44 12.97 8.46 -0.16
N HIS A 45 13.65 7.41 -0.64
CA HIS A 45 13.30 6.68 -1.88
C HIS A 45 12.90 5.22 -1.61
N ASP A 46 12.37 4.93 -0.43
CA ASP A 46 11.94 3.57 -0.05
C ASP A 46 10.85 3.06 -0.99
N PHE A 47 11.05 1.86 -1.54
CA PHE A 47 10.08 1.20 -2.41
C PHE A 47 9.07 0.42 -1.58
N THR A 48 7.82 0.40 -2.04
CA THR A 48 6.75 -0.42 -1.45
C THR A 48 5.77 -0.89 -2.53
N PRO A 49 5.17 -2.08 -2.38
CA PRO A 49 3.92 -2.40 -3.09
C PRO A 49 2.79 -1.49 -2.59
N LEU A 50 1.74 -1.36 -3.42
CA LEU A 50 0.57 -0.56 -3.11
C LEU A 50 -0.66 -1.22 -3.74
N PHE A 51 -1.63 -1.55 -2.90
CA PHE A 51 -2.99 -1.95 -3.28
C PHE A 51 -3.94 -0.94 -2.65
N PHE A 52 -4.91 -0.43 -3.41
CA PHE A 52 -5.88 0.53 -2.91
C PHE A 52 -7.20 0.42 -3.67
N GLY A 53 -8.30 0.80 -3.01
CA GLY A 53 -9.63 0.77 -3.62
C GLY A 53 -10.75 0.73 -2.59
N ALA A 54 -11.88 0.18 -3.02
CA ALA A 54 -13.02 -0.08 -2.15
C ALA A 54 -12.59 -0.99 -0.97
N SER A 55 -13.06 -0.66 0.22
CA SER A 55 -12.65 -1.32 1.46
C SER A 55 -12.92 -2.83 1.41
N GLU A 56 -14.06 -3.22 0.85
CA GLU A 56 -14.49 -4.62 0.71
C GLU A 56 -13.55 -5.43 -0.19
N GLU A 57 -13.07 -4.83 -1.28
CA GLU A 57 -12.13 -5.48 -2.22
C GLU A 57 -10.74 -5.63 -1.61
N ILE A 58 -10.30 -4.65 -0.81
CA ILE A 58 -9.02 -4.73 -0.09
C ILE A 58 -9.08 -5.76 1.03
N ASP A 59 -10.20 -5.86 1.73
CA ASP A 59 -10.41 -6.87 2.77
C ASP A 59 -10.46 -8.29 2.14
N ALA A 60 -11.09 -8.44 0.97
CA ALA A 60 -11.08 -9.69 0.21
C ALA A 60 -9.67 -10.08 -0.27
N LEU A 61 -8.87 -9.11 -0.73
CA LEU A 61 -7.46 -9.31 -1.08
C LEU A 61 -6.67 -9.84 0.12
N HIS A 62 -6.82 -9.25 1.30
CA HIS A 62 -6.14 -9.72 2.52
C HIS A 62 -6.51 -11.15 2.89
N ALA A 63 -7.80 -11.50 2.80
CA ALA A 63 -8.25 -12.87 3.04
C ALA A 63 -7.61 -13.87 2.06
N ALA A 64 -7.47 -13.50 0.78
CA ALA A 64 -6.84 -14.33 -0.24
C ALA A 64 -5.32 -14.47 -0.06
N LEU A 65 -4.64 -13.49 0.54
CA LEU A 65 -3.20 -13.55 0.82
C LEU A 65 -2.84 -14.37 2.07
N GLN A 66 -3.82 -14.62 2.94
CA GLN A 66 -3.64 -15.41 4.18
C GLN A 66 -3.93 -16.92 4.00
N GLY A 67 -4.50 -17.32 2.86
CA GLY A 67 -4.75 -18.72 2.48
C GLY A 67 -3.67 -19.29 1.58
#